data_AF-A0AAV5CEF7-F1
#
_entry.id   AF-A0AAV5CEF7-F1
#
_cell.length_a   1.000
_cell.length_b   1.000
_cell.length_c   1.000
_cell.angle_alpha   90.00
_cell.angle_beta   90.00
_cell.angle_gamma   90.00
#
_symmetry.space_group_name_H-M   'P 1'
#
loop_
_entity.id
_entity.type
_entity.pdbx_description
1 polymer ?
#
loop_
_entity_poly.entity_id
_entity_poly.type
_entity_poly.pdbx_seq_one_letter_code
_entity_poly.pdbx_strand_id
1 'polypeptide(L)'
;MEVYNRGSGQLVNYDKSAVFFSKNSTYEMKSTVPESLGIGNEALAEKYLGLPTALGRSTKEAFEYMPSKIKGLVRSWSGREASCAGREVLLKSKAQAITTYPMSCFLLPKSTCKKMKSTIANYWWGSSANNRHIH
;
A
#
# COMPACT_ATOMS: atom_id res chain seq x y z
N MET A 1 -15.37 -12.78 24.50
CA MET A 1 -15.72 -12.92 23.06
C MET A 1 -16.95 -13.81 22.81
N GLU A 2 -17.32 -14.73 23.69
CA GLU A 2 -18.53 -15.57 23.51
C GLU A 2 -19.83 -14.78 23.33
N VAL A 3 -19.99 -13.64 24.02
CA VAL A 3 -21.17 -12.78 23.89
C VAL A 3 -21.30 -12.22 22.46
N TYR A 4 -20.18 -11.86 21.83
CA TYR A 4 -20.15 -11.41 20.44
C TYR A 4 -20.48 -12.56 19.48
N ASN A 5 -19.88 -13.74 19.68
CA ASN A 5 -20.13 -14.90 18.84
C ASN A 5 -21.59 -15.34 18.91
N ARG A 6 -22.19 -15.33 20.11
CA ARG A 6 -23.58 -15.73 20.33
C ARG A 6 -24.58 -14.71 19.79
N GLY A 7 -24.24 -13.42 19.80
CA GLY A 7 -25.08 -12.35 19.25
C GLY A 7 -24.99 -12.21 17.73
N SER A 8 -23.81 -12.45 17.14
CA SER A 8 -23.56 -12.24 15.70
C SER A 8 -23.54 -13.52 14.87
N GLY A 9 -23.34 -14.69 15.50
CA GLY A 9 -23.07 -15.96 14.81
C GLY A 9 -21.68 -16.04 14.17
N GLN A 10 -20.81 -15.04 14.37
CA GLN A 10 -19.48 -14.96 13.78
C GLN A 10 -18.41 -15.43 14.78
N LEU A 11 -17.34 -16.04 14.27
CA LEU A 11 -16.16 -16.43 15.05
C LEU A 11 -15.00 -15.47 14.74
N VAL A 12 -14.33 -15.01 15.79
CA VAL A 12 -13.12 -14.18 15.67
C VAL A 12 -11.94 -15.05 15.24
N ASN A 13 -11.21 -14.62 14.21
CA ASN A 13 -9.96 -15.27 13.82
C ASN A 13 -8.81 -14.65 14.63
N TYR A 14 -8.34 -15.37 15.64
CA TYR A 14 -7.28 -14.92 16.53
C TYR A 14 -5.91 -14.83 15.84
N ASP A 15 -5.63 -15.67 14.84
CA ASP A 15 -4.37 -15.63 14.08
C ASP A 15 -4.21 -14.35 13.24
N LYS A 16 -5.33 -13.83 12.73
CA LYS A 16 -5.39 -12.58 11.96
C LYS A 16 -5.68 -11.36 12.82
N SER A 17 -5.93 -11.56 14.11
CA SER A 17 -6.19 -10.47 15.03
C SER A 17 -4.89 -10.07 15.70
N ALA A 18 -4.64 -8.77 15.79
CA ALA A 18 -3.47 -8.24 16.45
C ALA A 18 -3.85 -6.95 17.18
N VAL A 19 -3.17 -6.69 18.30
CA VAL A 19 -3.41 -5.50 19.13
C VAL A 19 -2.33 -4.47 18.85
N PHE A 20 -2.74 -3.23 18.59
CA PHE A 20 -1.82 -2.10 18.41
C PHE A 20 -1.79 -1.24 19.67
N PHE A 21 -0.59 -1.03 20.22
CA PHE A 21 -0.39 -0.15 21.36
C PHE A 21 0.28 1.16 20.95
N SER A 22 -0.24 2.27 21.48
CA SER A 22 0.41 3.57 21.33
C SER A 22 1.72 3.61 22.13
N LYS A 23 2.61 4.55 21.80
CA LYS A 23 3.84 4.77 22.57
C LYS A 23 3.60 5.20 24.03
N ASN A 24 2.41 5.72 24.33
CA ASN A 24 2.03 6.17 25.66
C ASN A 24 1.33 5.08 26.49
N SER A 25 1.18 3.87 25.95
CA SER A 25 0.53 2.76 26.65
C SER A 25 1.46 2.21 27.75
N THR A 26 0.93 2.07 28.96
CA THR A 26 1.68 1.53 30.11
C THR A 26 1.98 0.04 29.91
N TYR A 27 3.01 -0.45 30.60
CA TYR A 27 3.37 -1.87 30.57
C TYR A 27 2.22 -2.75 31.08
N GLU A 28 1.49 -2.28 32.10
CA GLU A 28 0.31 -2.95 32.64
C GLU A 28 -0.78 -3.14 31.57
N MET A 29 -1.12 -2.08 30.82
CA MET A 29 -2.09 -2.20 29.71
C MET A 29 -1.61 -3.17 28.63
N LYS A 30 -0.31 -3.21 28.35
CA LYS A 30 0.28 -4.14 27.37
C LYS A 30 0.25 -5.60 27.84
N SER A 31 0.14 -5.86 29.13
CA SER A 31 0.01 -7.21 29.69
C SER A 31 -1.46 -7.62 29.80
N THR A 32 -2.31 -6.75 30.34
CA THR A 32 -3.71 -7.07 30.65
C THR A 32 -4.61 -7.15 29.41
N VAL A 33 -4.39 -6.28 28.42
CA VAL A 33 -5.27 -6.22 27.23
C VAL A 33 -5.14 -7.45 26.33
N PRO A 34 -3.92 -7.95 25.99
CA PRO A 34 -3.78 -9.18 25.22
C PRO A 34 -4.36 -10.40 25.92
N GLU A 35 -4.15 -10.50 27.23
CA GLU A 35 -4.62 -11.61 28.07
C GLU A 35 -6.16 -11.64 28.18
N SER A 36 -6.79 -10.48 28.37
CA SER A 36 -8.25 -10.35 28.40
C SER A 36 -8.91 -10.65 27.05
N LEU A 37 -8.26 -10.28 25.94
CA LEU A 37 -8.77 -10.49 24.58
C LEU A 37 -8.44 -11.89 24.02
N GLY A 38 -7.46 -12.59 24.59
CA GLY A 38 -6.92 -13.84 24.04
C GLY A 38 -6.17 -13.64 22.71
N ILE A 39 -5.67 -12.43 22.44
CA ILE A 39 -4.95 -12.08 21.21
C ILE A 39 -3.49 -11.85 21.57
N GLY A 40 -2.63 -12.83 21.29
CA GLY A 40 -1.20 -12.77 21.62
C GLY A 40 -0.33 -11.98 20.62
N ASN A 41 -0.88 -11.60 19.45
CA ASN A 41 -0.12 -10.91 18.41
C ASN A 41 -0.11 -9.39 18.63
N GLU A 42 1.08 -8.80 18.79
CA GLU A 42 1.28 -7.35 18.78
C GLU A 42 1.49 -6.86 17.34
N ALA A 43 0.63 -5.95 16.87
CA ALA A 43 0.64 -5.42 15.51
C ALA A 43 1.74 -4.36 15.30
N LEU A 44 3.02 -4.72 15.42
CA LEU A 44 4.12 -3.74 15.38
C LEU A 44 4.28 -3.04 14.02
N ALA A 45 3.83 -3.66 12.92
CA ALA A 45 3.96 -3.10 11.57
C ALA A 45 2.98 -3.69 10.54
N GLU A 46 1.78 -4.07 10.97
CA GLU A 46 0.82 -4.69 10.03
C GLU A 46 0.20 -3.67 9.08
N LYS A 47 -0.09 -4.14 7.86
CA LYS A 47 -0.79 -3.36 6.84
C LYS A 47 -2.29 -3.59 6.95
N TYR A 48 -3.03 -2.57 7.33
CA TYR A 48 -4.49 -2.58 7.24
C TYR A 48 -4.93 -2.03 5.88
N LEU A 49 -5.72 -2.81 5.14
CA LEU A 49 -6.19 -2.47 3.78
C LEU A 49 -5.04 -2.10 2.82
N GLY A 50 -3.86 -2.71 3.00
CA GLY A 50 -2.66 -2.45 2.19
C GLY A 50 -1.88 -1.19 2.60
N LEU A 51 -2.33 -0.47 3.62
CA LEU A 51 -1.66 0.71 4.17
C LEU A 51 -1.07 0.41 5.55
N PRO A 52 0.09 0.98 5.89
CA PRO A 52 0.69 0.81 7.21
C PRO A 52 -0.25 1.35 8.30
N THR A 53 -0.57 0.52 9.28
CA THR A 53 -1.46 0.86 10.41
C THR A 53 -0.81 1.87 11.37
N ALA A 54 0.52 1.85 11.44
CA ALA A 54 1.31 2.79 12.22
C ALA A 54 2.43 3.39 11.37
N LEU A 55 2.34 4.70 11.13
CA LEU A 55 3.40 5.46 10.47
C LEU A 55 4.21 6.18 11.55
N GLY A 56 5.45 5.72 11.75
CA GLY A 56 6.45 6.45 12.53
C GLY A 56 7.06 7.62 11.74
N ARG A 57 8.24 8.09 12.16
CA ARG A 57 8.98 9.16 11.46
C ARG A 57 9.50 8.75 10.08
N SER A 58 9.66 7.45 9.80
CA SER A 58 10.09 6.93 8.48
C SER A 58 8.88 6.65 7.59
N THR A 59 8.40 7.67 6.88
CA THR A 59 7.30 7.53 5.91
C THR A 59 7.79 7.05 4.53
N LYS A 60 9.10 7.12 4.23
CA LYS A 60 9.62 6.68 2.91
C LYS A 60 9.50 5.17 2.73
N GLU A 61 10.08 4.39 3.63
CA GLU A 61 10.14 2.91 3.52
C GLU A 61 8.75 2.29 3.51
N ALA A 62 7.84 2.82 4.34
CA ALA A 62 6.45 2.41 4.41
C ALA A 62 5.71 2.53 3.06
N PHE A 63 6.17 3.43 2.18
CA PHE A 63 5.55 3.76 0.91
C PHE A 63 6.38 3.37 -0.33
N GLU A 64 7.58 2.79 -0.17
CA GLU A 64 8.43 2.33 -1.31
C GLU A 64 7.78 1.18 -2.11
N TYR A 65 6.80 0.47 -1.54
CA TYR A 65 6.07 -0.57 -2.27
C TYR A 65 5.24 0.00 -3.44
N MET A 66 4.76 1.25 -3.35
CA MET A 66 3.93 1.88 -4.37
C MET A 66 4.66 2.12 -5.70
N PRO A 67 5.82 2.82 -5.74
CA PRO A 67 6.57 2.97 -6.98
C PRO A 67 6.98 1.62 -7.56
N SER A 68 7.32 0.65 -6.71
CA SER A 68 7.67 -0.72 -7.13
C SER A 68 6.49 -1.42 -7.82
N LYS A 69 5.28 -1.29 -7.27
CA LYS A 69 4.04 -1.85 -7.85
C LYS A 69 3.69 -1.20 -9.19
N ILE A 70 3.80 0.12 -9.31
CA ILE A 70 3.58 0.85 -10.56
C ILE A 70 4.62 0.43 -11.62
N LYS A 71 5.89 0.29 -11.23
CA LYS A 71 6.95 -0.18 -12.13
C LYS A 71 6.69 -1.60 -12.64
N GLY A 72 6.21 -2.50 -11.79
CA GLY A 72 5.80 -3.85 -12.18
C GLY A 72 4.66 -3.85 -13.20
N LEU A 73 3.64 -3.00 -13.00
CA LEU A 73 2.54 -2.84 -13.95
C LEU A 73 3.00 -2.31 -15.30
N VAL A 74 3.80 -1.24 -15.29
CA VAL A 74 4.37 -0.66 -16.51
C VAL A 74 5.20 -1.68 -17.28
N ARG A 75 6.03 -2.48 -16.58
CA ARG A 75 6.81 -3.56 -17.20
C ARG A 75 5.92 -4.62 -17.85
N SER A 76 4.80 -4.97 -17.21
CA SER A 76 3.83 -5.91 -17.76
C SER A 76 3.13 -5.37 -19.02
N TRP A 77 2.93 -4.06 -19.13
CA TRP A 77 2.33 -3.44 -20.30
C TRP A 77 3.33 -3.17 -21.43
N SER A 78 4.61 -2.97 -21.11
CA SER A 78 5.65 -2.67 -22.11
C SER A 78 5.86 -3.80 -23.13
N GLY A 79 5.42 -5.03 -22.85
CA GLY A 79 5.41 -6.13 -23.81
C GLY A 79 4.18 -6.18 -24.73
N ARG A 80 3.25 -5.22 -24.58
CA ARG A 80 2.03 -5.11 -25.39
C ARG A 80 2.07 -3.75 -26.07
N GLU A 81 2.13 -3.72 -27.40
CA GLU A 81 2.02 -2.47 -28.14
C GLU A 81 0.63 -1.87 -27.88
N ALA A 82 0.60 -0.76 -27.15
CA ALA A 82 -0.62 -0.02 -26.86
C ALA A 82 -0.58 1.31 -27.61
N SER A 83 -1.70 1.64 -28.26
CA SER A 83 -1.94 2.97 -28.81
C SER A 83 -1.84 4.04 -27.73
N CYS A 84 -1.69 5.31 -28.13
CA CYS A 84 -1.64 6.44 -27.19
C CYS A 84 -2.86 6.45 -26.24
N ALA A 85 -4.07 6.30 -26.80
CA ALA A 85 -5.31 6.16 -26.03
C ALA A 85 -5.29 4.93 -25.11
N GLY A 86 -4.77 3.78 -25.58
CA GLY A 86 -4.63 2.57 -24.77
C GLY A 86 -3.72 2.78 -23.55
N ARG A 87 -2.60 3.49 -23.71
CA ARG A 87 -1.70 3.83 -22.60
C ARG A 87 -2.36 4.73 -21.57
N GLU A 88 -3.11 5.72 -22.03
CA GLU A 88 -3.83 6.65 -21.16
C GLU A 88 -4.85 5.90 -20.29
N VAL A 89 -5.64 5.01 -20.91
CA VAL A 89 -6.62 4.18 -20.21
C VAL A 89 -5.93 3.27 -19.20
N LEU A 90 -4.80 2.63 -19.54
CA LEU A 90 -4.04 1.77 -18.61
C LEU A 90 -3.50 2.56 -17.41
N LEU A 91 -2.96 3.76 -17.65
CA LEU A 91 -2.46 4.63 -16.58
C LEU A 91 -3.58 5.08 -15.64
N LYS A 92 -4.70 5.56 -16.19
CA LYS A 92 -5.84 6.04 -15.39
C LYS A 92 -6.53 4.90 -14.63
N SER A 93 -6.79 3.77 -15.29
CA SER A 93 -7.52 2.66 -14.68
C SER A 93 -6.72 1.91 -13.60
N LYS A 94 -5.40 1.75 -13.76
CA LYS A 94 -4.59 0.94 -12.85
C LYS A 94 -3.60 1.76 -12.03
N ALA A 95 -2.75 2.57 -12.67
CA ALA A 95 -1.68 3.27 -11.96
C ALA A 95 -2.24 4.39 -11.05
N GLN A 96 -3.21 5.17 -11.54
CA GLN A 96 -3.85 6.21 -10.75
C GLN A 96 -4.65 5.60 -9.59
N ALA A 97 -5.45 4.56 -9.83
CA ALA A 97 -6.24 3.89 -8.80
C ALA A 97 -5.39 3.40 -7.61
N ILE A 98 -4.20 2.83 -7.88
CA ILE A 98 -3.25 2.40 -6.83
C ILE A 98 -2.74 3.56 -5.98
N THR A 99 -2.69 4.77 -6.55
CA THR A 99 -2.14 5.93 -5.88
C THR A 99 -3.21 6.73 -5.14
N THR A 100 -4.43 6.80 -5.67
CA THR A 100 -5.53 7.59 -5.11
C THR A 100 -5.83 7.21 -3.66
N TYR A 101 -5.94 5.92 -3.36
CA TYR A 101 -6.31 5.45 -2.03
C TYR A 101 -5.24 5.76 -0.95
N PRO A 102 -3.95 5.45 -1.15
CA PRO A 102 -2.91 5.90 -0.22
C PRO A 102 -2.82 7.41 -0.04
N MET A 103 -3.01 8.19 -1.10
CA MET A 103 -2.96 9.67 -1.02
C MET A 103 -4.17 10.28 -0.29
N SER A 104 -5.34 9.63 -0.29
CA SER A 104 -6.48 10.09 0.50
C SER A 104 -6.29 9.86 2.00
N CYS A 105 -5.52 8.85 2.38
CA CYS A 105 -5.30 8.50 3.78
C CYS A 105 -4.03 9.14 4.36
N PHE A 106 -3.00 9.40 3.54
CA PHE A 106 -1.69 9.84 4.01
C PHE A 106 -1.02 10.86 3.09
N LEU A 107 -0.27 11.77 3.72
CA LEU A 107 0.64 12.65 2.99
C LEU A 107 1.89 11.89 2.55
N LEU A 108 2.03 11.65 1.25
CA LEU A 108 3.16 10.91 0.70
C LEU A 108 4.44 11.76 0.65
N PRO A 109 5.62 11.16 0.92
CA PRO A 109 6.90 11.85 0.75
C PRO A 109 7.10 12.30 -0.71
N LYS A 110 7.59 13.53 -0.89
CA LYS A 110 7.88 14.10 -2.22
C LYS A 110 8.77 13.20 -3.08
N SER A 111 9.72 12.50 -2.46
CA SER A 111 10.60 11.54 -3.16
C SER A 111 9.84 10.37 -3.77
N THR A 112 8.86 9.82 -3.04
CA THR A 112 8.04 8.69 -3.50
C THR A 112 7.16 9.12 -4.67
N CYS A 113 6.52 10.29 -4.56
CA CYS A 113 5.76 10.89 -5.65
C CYS A 113 6.63 11.14 -6.89
N LYS A 114 7.89 11.59 -6.72
CA LYS A 114 8.83 11.81 -7.83
C LYS A 114 9.17 10.50 -8.55
N LYS A 115 9.46 9.42 -7.81
CA LYS A 115 9.74 8.08 -8.37
C LYS A 115 8.55 7.57 -9.21
N MET A 116 7.33 7.71 -8.69
CA MET A 116 6.13 7.27 -9.39
C MET A 116 5.87 8.10 -10.65
N LYS A 117 5.94 9.43 -10.55
CA LYS A 117 5.80 10.34 -11.70
C LYS A 117 6.82 10.04 -12.80
N SER A 118 8.08 9.81 -12.43
CA SER A 118 9.11 9.42 -13.41
C SER A 118 8.77 8.09 -14.11
N THR A 119 8.29 7.09 -13.37
CA THR A 119 7.90 5.79 -13.95
C THR A 119 6.73 5.93 -14.94
N ILE A 120 5.72 6.73 -14.59
CA ILE A 120 4.56 7.01 -15.43
C ILE A 120 4.98 7.80 -16.69
N ALA A 121 5.80 8.84 -16.52
CA ALA A 121 6.30 9.64 -17.63
C ALA A 121 7.14 8.81 -18.61
N ASN A 122 8.01 7.94 -18.09
CA ASN A 122 8.81 7.04 -18.92
C ASN A 122 7.93 6.06 -19.71
N TYR A 123 6.83 5.55 -19.14
CA TYR A 123 5.91 4.71 -19.90
C TYR A 123 5.15 5.49 -20.98
N TRP A 124 4.73 6.71 -20.66
CA TRP A 124 4.01 7.58 -21.59
C TRP A 124 4.86 7.95 -22.80
N TRP A 125 6.08 8.45 -22.56
CA TRP A 125 7.00 8.93 -23.61
C TRP A 125 7.90 7.84 -24.21
N GLY A 126 8.19 6.78 -23.45
CA GLY A 126 9.26 5.81 -23.76
C GLY A 126 8.99 4.85 -24.91
N SER A 127 7.80 4.87 -25.52
CA SER A 127 7.55 4.16 -26.79
C SER A 127 7.39 5.10 -27.99
N SER A 128 7.61 6.41 -27.80
CA SER A 128 7.72 7.40 -28.90
C SER A 128 9.14 7.64 -29.40
N ALA A 129 10.15 6.97 -28.85
CA ALA A 129 11.46 6.83 -29.49
C ALA A 129 11.50 5.45 -30.15
N ASN A 130 10.78 5.25 -31.26
CA ASN A 130 11.38 5.40 -32.57
C ASN A 130 12.87 5.03 -32.55
N ASN A 131 13.14 3.80 -32.96
CA ASN A 131 14.44 3.21 -33.21
C ASN A 131 15.11 3.88 -34.45
N ARG A 132 15.15 5.21 -34.48
CA ARG A 132 15.88 6.01 -35.47
C ARG A 132 16.92 6.81 -34.71
N HIS A 133 18.01 6.12 -34.38
CA HIS A 133 19.32 6.74 -34.56
C HIS A 133 19.34 7.26 -36.01
N ILE A 134 19.26 8.59 -36.15
CA ILE A 134 19.61 9.24 -37.39
C ILE A 134 21.14 9.18 -37.44
N HIS A 135 21.64 8.42 -38.40
CA HIS A 135 23.05 8.39 -38.80
C HIS A 135 23.34 9.58 -39.72
#